data_AF-A0A1J7BWS6-F1
#
_entry.id   AF-A0A1J7BWS6-F1
#
_cell.length_a   1.000
_cell.length_b   1.000
_cell.length_c   1.000
_cell.angle_alpha   90.00
_cell.angle_beta   90.00
_cell.angle_gamma   90.00
#
_symmetry.space_group_name_H-M   'P 1'
#
loop_
_entity.id
_entity.type
_entity.pdbx_description
1 polymer ?
#
loop_
_entity_poly.entity_id
_entity_poly.type
_entity_poly.pdbx_seq_one_letter_code
_entity_poly.pdbx_strand_id
1 'polypeptide(L)'
;MTVVTAPPPRVDTGAEGETRAALRVLLSAAPADVPVVAERIGVAARALGPGPLTPTADPARRAAAREALRAGLAAGTAGPALAALARAARTAGVLDDLLALGVLDRVAPARTAAALLAGGPAVQPAPGLPELIGRHLGEEPARWHAVHAALPRWTGTLAALLTEAAPPAVEDVDAAPRTVHAAYRGLLDHAPSAAAAAAGLARLTEPRTAAAVLGRGAVPAVLAAAAAAAADPVGPVVRVALAANTAASPAQLRALLGEADEPAVAAAVYRNPSATFTLRHRIAKAASAPGRQPLDAGLRAELLALPFPSARHTTLLAPFLGSGDAELTAAALPVRSRAAVQTYALLAVWERHGTAAAQRIVARAEAAGHLRLRTLQDMTLYLGREPEQIAAALRRTRARFASSAEAARRLHSPRGVREPFELRPEALVKAHCEWSFDPRTAAVLARHEDATEEQRAVFLTTARRGRYASYMPGVESYLRQGLSSGTLTARHVLERTTPARSALRALDALPKGRELVADALGALVEAHLAGRPEAWAVAAQLLPEFTGSIAELAALAGQVAE
;
A
#
# COMPACT_ATOMS: atom_id res chain seq x y z
N MET A 1 -53.50 -40.76 17.70
CA MET A 1 -52.08 -41.04 17.39
C MET A 1 -51.65 -40.11 16.26
N THR A 2 -50.99 -39.01 16.61
CA THR A 2 -50.52 -38.00 15.64
C THR A 2 -49.03 -38.21 15.46
N VAL A 3 -48.62 -38.69 14.29
CA VAL A 3 -47.21 -38.91 13.95
C VAL A 3 -46.58 -37.55 13.66
N VAL A 4 -45.73 -37.09 14.58
CA VAL A 4 -44.89 -35.91 14.39
C VAL A 4 -43.74 -36.31 13.47
N THR A 5 -43.78 -35.90 12.21
CA THR A 5 -42.66 -36.00 11.28
C THR A 5 -41.57 -35.01 11.67
N ALA A 6 -40.39 -35.51 12.02
CA ALA A 6 -39.22 -34.69 12.30
C ALA A 6 -38.84 -33.88 11.03
N PRO A 7 -38.45 -32.60 11.16
CA PRO A 7 -37.98 -31.82 10.03
C PRO A 7 -36.69 -32.43 9.46
N PRO A 8 -36.47 -32.37 8.14
CA PRO A 8 -35.27 -32.93 7.52
C PRO A 8 -34.01 -32.24 8.08
N PRO A 9 -32.89 -32.98 8.19
CA PRO A 9 -31.64 -32.41 8.66
C PRO A 9 -31.22 -31.24 7.77
N ARG A 10 -30.81 -30.13 8.39
CA ARG A 10 -30.19 -29.00 7.68
C ARG A 10 -28.93 -29.53 7.00
N VAL A 11 -28.93 -29.50 5.67
CA VAL A 11 -27.76 -29.82 4.82
C VAL A 11 -26.57 -29.01 5.34
N ASP A 12 -25.45 -29.68 5.53
CA ASP A 12 -24.18 -29.11 5.99
C ASP A 12 -23.58 -28.24 4.85
N THR A 13 -24.14 -27.05 4.63
CA THR A 13 -23.90 -26.22 3.43
C THR A 13 -22.57 -25.44 3.44
N GLY A 14 -21.76 -25.56 4.50
CA GLY A 14 -20.57 -24.72 4.67
C GLY A 14 -19.41 -25.14 3.76
N ALA A 15 -18.93 -26.38 3.91
CA ALA A 15 -17.71 -26.83 3.27
C ALA A 15 -17.87 -26.99 1.75
N GLU A 16 -18.95 -27.64 1.32
CA GLU A 16 -19.24 -27.86 -0.10
C GLU A 16 -19.50 -26.54 -0.84
N GLY A 17 -20.24 -25.61 -0.23
CA GLY A 17 -20.51 -24.30 -0.82
C GLY A 17 -19.23 -23.51 -1.05
N GLU A 18 -18.30 -23.56 -0.10
CA GLU A 18 -16.98 -22.93 -0.20
C GLU A 18 -16.08 -23.59 -1.26
N THR A 19 -16.12 -24.92 -1.40
CA THR A 19 -15.37 -25.63 -2.46
C THR A 19 -15.92 -25.27 -3.84
N ARG A 20 -17.25 -25.20 -4.00
CA ARG A 20 -17.88 -24.77 -5.25
C ARG A 20 -17.51 -23.33 -5.63
N ALA A 21 -17.50 -22.41 -4.66
CA ALA A 21 -17.08 -21.03 -4.89
C ALA A 21 -15.61 -20.94 -5.36
N ALA A 22 -14.73 -21.74 -4.78
CA ALA A 22 -13.33 -21.81 -5.19
C ALA A 22 -13.14 -22.44 -6.59
N LEU A 23 -13.85 -23.53 -6.91
CA LEU A 23 -13.83 -24.13 -8.25
C LEU A 23 -14.37 -23.20 -9.33
N ARG A 24 -15.40 -22.41 -9.02
CA ARG A 24 -15.95 -21.40 -9.93
C ARG A 24 -14.90 -20.37 -10.37
N VAL A 25 -13.95 -20.01 -9.49
CA VAL A 25 -12.85 -19.10 -9.83
C VAL A 25 -11.88 -19.78 -10.81
N LEU A 26 -11.49 -21.03 -10.58
CA LEU A 26 -10.65 -21.78 -11.51
C LEU A 26 -11.32 -21.95 -12.88
N LEU A 27 -12.59 -22.38 -12.88
CA LEU A 27 -13.35 -22.61 -14.11
C LEU A 27 -13.64 -21.34 -14.91
N SER A 28 -13.59 -20.16 -14.28
CA SER A 28 -13.73 -18.90 -15.02
C SER A 28 -12.57 -18.62 -15.99
N ALA A 29 -11.44 -19.30 -15.81
CA ALA A 29 -10.33 -19.30 -16.75
C ALA A 29 -10.45 -20.35 -17.88
N ALA A 30 -11.35 -21.33 -17.74
CA ALA A 30 -11.61 -22.38 -18.74
C ALA A 30 -13.12 -22.68 -18.87
N PRO A 31 -13.90 -21.74 -19.44
CA PRO A 31 -15.36 -21.86 -19.48
C PRO A 31 -15.84 -23.07 -20.31
N ALA A 32 -15.04 -23.55 -21.26
CA ALA A 32 -15.34 -24.73 -22.08
C ALA A 32 -15.40 -26.03 -21.26
N ASP A 33 -14.67 -26.11 -20.14
CA ASP A 33 -14.58 -27.31 -19.31
C ASP A 33 -15.73 -27.43 -18.30
N VAL A 34 -16.52 -26.36 -18.09
CA VAL A 34 -17.60 -26.30 -17.10
C VAL A 34 -18.57 -27.49 -17.20
N PRO A 35 -19.08 -27.91 -18.39
CA PRO A 35 -20.02 -29.02 -18.48
C PRO A 35 -19.42 -30.34 -18.00
N VAL A 36 -18.19 -30.64 -18.42
CA VAL A 36 -17.51 -31.91 -18.12
C VAL A 36 -17.13 -31.98 -16.64
N VAL A 37 -16.64 -30.87 -16.08
CA VAL A 37 -16.30 -30.81 -14.66
C VAL A 37 -17.55 -30.92 -13.80
N ALA A 38 -18.65 -30.25 -14.18
CA ALA A 38 -19.93 -30.32 -13.48
C ALA A 38 -20.47 -31.76 -13.40
N GLU A 39 -20.46 -32.48 -14.52
CA GLU A 39 -20.85 -33.90 -14.58
C GLU A 39 -19.98 -34.75 -13.64
N ARG A 40 -18.66 -34.56 -13.70
CA ARG A 40 -17.70 -35.39 -12.95
C ARG A 40 -17.79 -35.20 -11.43
N ILE A 41 -18.09 -33.99 -10.96
CA ILE A 41 -18.23 -33.69 -9.53
C ILE A 41 -19.68 -33.84 -9.02
N GLY A 42 -20.62 -34.26 -9.88
CA GLY A 42 -22.02 -34.47 -9.50
C GLY A 42 -22.77 -33.17 -9.16
N VAL A 43 -22.41 -32.05 -9.78
CA VAL A 43 -23.02 -30.73 -9.52
C VAL A 43 -23.63 -30.20 -10.82
N ALA A 44 -24.81 -29.59 -10.77
CA ALA A 44 -25.39 -28.98 -11.95
C ALA A 44 -24.49 -27.85 -12.50
N ALA A 45 -24.22 -27.81 -13.80
CA ALA A 45 -23.35 -26.79 -14.42
C ALA A 45 -23.78 -25.34 -14.08
N ARG A 46 -25.10 -25.09 -13.96
CA ARG A 46 -25.65 -23.81 -13.51
C ARG A 46 -25.20 -23.36 -12.12
N ALA A 47 -24.86 -24.30 -11.23
CA ALA A 47 -24.39 -24.02 -9.88
C ALA A 47 -22.90 -23.64 -9.84
N LEU A 48 -22.14 -23.96 -10.90
CA LEU A 48 -20.80 -23.43 -11.12
C LEU A 48 -20.86 -22.04 -11.75
N GLY A 49 -21.87 -21.76 -12.60
CA GLY A 49 -22.24 -20.42 -13.10
C GLY A 49 -21.12 -19.72 -13.91
N PRO A 50 -21.40 -18.56 -14.54
CA PRO A 50 -20.32 -17.70 -15.02
C PRO A 50 -19.53 -17.24 -13.81
N GLY A 51 -18.25 -17.62 -13.75
CA GLY A 51 -17.43 -17.30 -12.60
C GLY A 51 -17.11 -15.81 -12.48
N PRO A 52 -16.63 -15.38 -11.31
CA PRO A 52 -16.39 -13.98 -10.99
C PRO A 52 -15.32 -13.32 -11.88
N LEU A 53 -14.38 -14.09 -12.44
CA LEU A 53 -13.27 -13.57 -13.26
C LEU A 53 -13.60 -13.50 -14.75
N THR A 54 -14.85 -13.72 -15.17
CA THR A 54 -15.23 -13.35 -16.54
C THR A 54 -14.92 -11.85 -16.70
N PRO A 55 -14.02 -11.44 -17.62
CA PRO A 55 -13.56 -10.06 -17.70
C PRO A 55 -14.76 -9.12 -17.81
N THR A 56 -14.87 -8.18 -16.86
CA THR A 56 -15.99 -7.23 -16.75
C THR A 56 -16.11 -6.30 -17.95
N ALA A 57 -15.03 -6.14 -18.71
CA ALA A 57 -15.09 -5.56 -20.04
C ALA A 57 -15.30 -6.69 -21.04
N ASP A 58 -16.52 -6.75 -21.58
CA ASP A 58 -16.87 -7.50 -22.78
C ASP A 58 -15.68 -7.47 -23.78
N PRO A 59 -15.07 -8.61 -24.12
CA PRO A 59 -14.00 -8.68 -25.11
C PRO A 59 -14.34 -7.95 -26.40
N ALA A 60 -15.63 -7.96 -26.81
CA ALA A 60 -16.11 -7.21 -27.96
C ALA A 60 -16.04 -5.69 -27.71
N ARG A 61 -16.35 -5.21 -26.50
CA ARG A 61 -16.18 -3.79 -26.13
C ARG A 61 -14.71 -3.36 -26.10
N ARG A 62 -13.80 -4.22 -25.61
CA ARG A 62 -12.35 -3.98 -25.65
C ARG A 62 -11.84 -3.91 -27.08
N ALA A 63 -12.22 -4.88 -27.91
CA ALA A 63 -11.90 -4.90 -29.33
C ALA A 63 -12.47 -3.67 -30.06
N ALA A 64 -13.74 -3.33 -29.82
CA ALA A 64 -14.39 -2.17 -30.42
C ALA A 64 -13.73 -0.84 -30.01
N ALA A 65 -13.35 -0.68 -28.75
CA ALA A 65 -12.65 0.52 -28.29
C ALA A 65 -11.26 0.66 -28.92
N ARG A 66 -10.52 -0.46 -29.07
CA ARG A 66 -9.22 -0.52 -29.75
C ARG A 66 -9.37 -0.16 -31.23
N GLU A 67 -10.28 -0.82 -31.94
CA GLU A 67 -10.50 -0.60 -33.36
C GLU A 67 -11.01 0.82 -33.64
N ALA A 68 -11.90 1.35 -32.80
CA ALA A 68 -12.39 2.73 -32.95
C ALA A 68 -11.25 3.76 -32.80
N LEU A 69 -10.36 3.57 -31.82
CA LEU A 69 -9.19 4.45 -31.68
C LEU A 69 -8.24 4.29 -32.87
N ARG A 70 -7.97 3.06 -33.31
CA ARG A 70 -7.10 2.78 -34.47
C ARG A 70 -7.64 3.40 -35.75
N ALA A 71 -8.94 3.25 -36.01
CA ALA A 71 -9.63 3.85 -37.15
C ALA A 71 -9.61 5.38 -37.07
N GLY A 72 -9.85 5.95 -35.89
CA GLY A 72 -9.76 7.40 -35.67
C GLY A 72 -8.36 7.94 -35.97
N LEU A 73 -7.31 7.24 -35.52
CA LEU A 73 -5.92 7.54 -35.86
C LEU A 73 -5.67 7.37 -37.37
N ALA A 74 -6.08 6.28 -38.00
CA ALA A 74 -5.88 6.08 -39.44
C ALA A 74 -6.58 7.16 -40.30
N ALA A 75 -7.78 7.59 -39.89
CA ALA A 75 -8.58 8.60 -40.58
C ALA A 75 -8.09 10.05 -40.37
N GLY A 76 -7.03 10.28 -39.60
CA GLY A 76 -6.55 11.64 -39.32
C GLY A 76 -7.44 12.41 -38.34
N THR A 77 -8.27 11.72 -37.55
CA THR A 77 -9.11 12.37 -36.53
C THR A 77 -8.22 13.08 -35.52
N ALA A 78 -8.53 14.33 -35.19
CA ALA A 78 -7.76 15.14 -34.26
C ALA A 78 -8.65 15.78 -33.16
N GLY A 79 -8.00 16.32 -32.13
CA GLY A 79 -8.67 17.13 -31.11
C GLY A 79 -9.65 16.36 -30.22
N PRO A 80 -10.83 16.93 -29.87
CA PRO A 80 -11.74 16.36 -28.87
C PRO A 80 -12.30 14.99 -29.22
N ALA A 81 -12.55 14.70 -30.49
CA ALA A 81 -13.08 13.42 -30.95
C ALA A 81 -12.06 12.29 -30.71
N LEU A 82 -10.80 12.51 -31.09
CA LEU A 82 -9.73 11.55 -30.82
C LEU A 82 -9.49 11.41 -29.30
N ALA A 83 -9.57 12.50 -28.54
CA ALA A 83 -9.46 12.46 -27.08
C ALA A 83 -10.57 11.62 -26.41
N ALA A 84 -11.80 11.63 -26.96
CA ALA A 84 -12.89 10.79 -26.47
C ALA A 84 -12.63 9.30 -26.76
N LEU A 85 -12.15 8.97 -27.97
CA LEU A 85 -11.76 7.61 -28.35
C LEU A 85 -10.61 7.09 -27.46
N ALA A 86 -9.58 7.90 -27.24
CA ALA A 86 -8.47 7.57 -26.37
C ALA A 86 -8.92 7.33 -24.92
N ARG A 87 -9.84 8.15 -24.41
CA ARG A 87 -10.44 7.95 -23.08
C ARG A 87 -11.22 6.64 -22.99
N ALA A 88 -11.98 6.29 -24.04
CA ALA A 88 -12.71 5.03 -24.10
C ALA A 88 -11.76 3.83 -24.13
N ALA A 89 -10.74 3.86 -25.00
CA ALA A 89 -9.70 2.83 -25.09
C ALA A 89 -8.94 2.66 -23.76
N ARG A 90 -8.59 3.76 -23.10
CA ARG A 90 -7.98 3.73 -21.77
C ARG A 90 -8.90 3.14 -20.70
N THR A 91 -10.18 3.54 -20.69
CA THR A 91 -11.18 2.99 -19.74
C THR A 91 -11.38 1.49 -19.95
N ALA A 92 -11.22 1.02 -21.19
CA ALA A 92 -11.29 -0.39 -21.56
C ALA A 92 -9.95 -1.15 -21.40
N GLY A 93 -8.87 -0.49 -20.97
CA GLY A 93 -7.56 -1.12 -20.78
C GLY A 93 -6.98 -1.70 -22.07
N VAL A 94 -7.12 -1.00 -23.20
CA VAL A 94 -6.62 -1.44 -24.53
C VAL A 94 -5.71 -0.42 -25.22
N LEU A 95 -5.27 0.61 -24.51
CA LEU A 95 -4.33 1.60 -25.04
C LEU A 95 -2.90 1.01 -25.02
N ASP A 96 -2.51 0.37 -26.11
CA ASP A 96 -1.16 -0.16 -26.34
C ASP A 96 -0.19 0.92 -26.87
N ASP A 97 1.08 0.53 -27.05
CA ASP A 97 2.22 1.38 -27.42
C ASP A 97 1.98 2.19 -28.69
N LEU A 98 1.51 1.52 -29.74
CA LEU A 98 1.28 2.15 -31.04
C LEU A 98 0.14 3.16 -30.96
N LEU A 99 -0.92 2.82 -30.22
CA LEU A 99 -2.05 3.72 -30.01
C LEU A 99 -1.67 4.91 -29.12
N ALA A 100 -0.83 4.71 -28.11
CA ALA A 100 -0.34 5.77 -27.24
C ALA A 100 0.54 6.77 -28.01
N LEU A 101 1.46 6.30 -28.85
CA LEU A 101 2.25 7.15 -29.75
C LEU A 101 1.35 7.94 -30.71
N GLY A 102 0.35 7.31 -31.32
CA GLY A 102 -0.62 8.01 -32.15
C GLY A 102 -1.39 9.10 -31.41
N VAL A 103 -1.72 8.88 -30.12
CA VAL A 103 -2.35 9.88 -29.25
C VAL A 103 -1.39 11.05 -28.97
N LEU A 104 -0.12 10.78 -28.69
CA LEU A 104 0.92 11.79 -28.44
C LEU A 104 1.11 12.73 -29.63
N ASP A 105 1.08 12.18 -30.84
CA ASP A 105 1.34 12.89 -32.08
C ASP A 105 0.14 13.69 -32.61
N ARG A 106 -1.10 13.36 -32.18
CA ARG A 106 -2.33 13.91 -32.82
C ARG A 106 -3.34 14.53 -31.86
N VAL A 107 -3.26 14.25 -30.56
CA VAL A 107 -4.17 14.88 -29.60
C VAL A 107 -3.63 16.24 -29.18
N ALA A 108 -4.39 17.27 -29.53
CA ALA A 108 -4.21 18.65 -29.12
C ALA A 108 -5.37 19.10 -28.20
N PRO A 109 -5.12 19.99 -27.22
CA PRO A 109 -3.81 20.51 -26.80
C PRO A 109 -2.99 19.46 -26.03
N ALA A 110 -1.66 19.65 -25.97
CA ALA A 110 -0.70 18.75 -25.30
C ALA A 110 -1.12 18.33 -23.89
N ARG A 111 -1.68 19.26 -23.10
CA ARG A 111 -2.21 18.98 -21.75
C ARG A 111 -3.30 17.90 -21.73
N THR A 112 -4.10 17.80 -22.79
CA THR A 112 -5.14 16.78 -22.94
C THR A 112 -4.50 15.41 -23.20
N ALA A 113 -3.52 15.33 -24.09
CA ALA A 113 -2.77 14.11 -24.34
C ALA A 113 -2.04 13.64 -23.06
N ALA A 114 -1.34 14.54 -22.39
CA ALA A 114 -0.66 14.27 -21.13
C ALA A 114 -1.63 13.76 -20.05
N ALA A 115 -2.81 14.37 -19.90
CA ALA A 115 -3.83 13.91 -18.96
C ALA A 115 -4.43 12.54 -19.34
N LEU A 116 -4.57 12.25 -20.64
CA LEU A 116 -5.04 10.95 -21.15
C LEU A 116 -4.01 9.83 -20.94
N LEU A 117 -2.73 10.15 -20.89
CA LEU A 117 -1.65 9.19 -20.65
C LEU A 117 -1.27 9.11 -19.16
N ALA A 118 -1.54 10.16 -18.38
CA ALA A 118 -1.37 10.17 -16.93
C ALA A 118 -2.34 9.16 -16.29
N GLY A 119 -1.85 7.99 -15.87
CA GLY A 119 -2.66 6.89 -15.35
C GLY A 119 -2.14 6.29 -14.05
N GLY A 120 -3.07 5.83 -13.21
CA GLY A 120 -2.78 5.20 -11.93
C GLY A 120 -2.06 3.84 -12.08
N PRO A 121 -1.76 3.17 -10.96
CA PRO A 121 -0.78 2.08 -10.88
C PRO A 121 -1.17 0.79 -11.64
N ALA A 122 -2.38 0.74 -12.22
CA ALA A 122 -2.91 -0.40 -12.96
C ALA A 122 -2.81 -0.24 -14.49
N VAL A 123 -2.33 0.90 -14.99
CA VAL A 123 -2.14 1.13 -16.43
C VAL A 123 -0.65 0.97 -16.71
N GLN A 124 -0.29 0.07 -17.62
CA GLN A 124 1.10 -0.03 -18.07
C GLN A 124 1.56 1.36 -18.57
N PRO A 125 2.77 1.80 -18.22
CA PRO A 125 3.28 3.10 -18.67
C PRO A 125 3.21 3.13 -20.19
N ALA A 126 2.68 4.21 -20.76
CA ALA A 126 2.47 4.31 -22.21
C ALA A 126 3.77 4.06 -23.00
N PRO A 127 3.81 3.03 -23.86
CA PRO A 127 4.89 2.75 -24.80
C PRO A 127 5.57 3.98 -25.36
N GLY A 128 6.87 4.25 -25.15
CA GLY A 128 7.58 5.32 -25.85
C GLY A 128 7.44 6.76 -25.29
N LEU A 129 6.50 7.06 -24.38
CA LEU A 129 6.53 8.36 -23.67
C LEU A 129 7.83 8.54 -22.85
N PRO A 130 8.32 7.52 -22.11
CA PRO A 130 9.62 7.62 -21.45
C PRO A 130 10.78 7.86 -22.42
N GLU A 131 10.72 7.29 -23.63
CA GLU A 131 11.75 7.49 -24.66
C GLU A 131 11.74 8.93 -25.19
N LEU A 132 10.56 9.48 -25.48
CA LEU A 132 10.41 10.88 -25.89
C LEU A 132 10.87 11.84 -24.79
N ILE A 133 10.49 11.57 -23.53
CA ILE A 133 10.96 12.35 -22.38
C ILE A 133 12.48 12.26 -22.26
N GLY A 134 13.06 11.07 -22.37
CA GLY A 134 14.51 10.87 -22.29
C GLY A 134 15.26 11.58 -23.41
N ARG A 135 14.74 11.52 -24.64
CA ARG A 135 15.34 12.15 -25.82
C ARG A 135 15.28 13.68 -25.75
N HIS A 136 14.13 14.23 -25.37
CA HIS A 136 13.88 15.66 -25.49
C HIS A 136 14.09 16.44 -24.19
N LEU A 137 13.80 15.87 -23.03
CA LEU A 137 13.99 16.52 -21.72
C LEU A 137 15.26 16.02 -21.03
N GLY A 138 15.46 14.70 -21.03
CA GLY A 138 16.60 14.05 -20.38
C GLY A 138 16.72 14.46 -18.91
N GLU A 139 17.97 14.68 -18.48
CA GLU A 139 18.34 15.12 -17.14
C GLU A 139 18.55 16.65 -17.06
N GLU A 140 18.04 17.42 -18.03
CA GLU A 140 18.26 18.88 -18.12
C GLU A 140 17.11 19.68 -17.48
N PRO A 141 17.29 20.30 -16.30
CA PRO A 141 16.20 21.00 -15.61
C PRO A 141 15.57 22.14 -16.42
N ALA A 142 16.37 22.84 -17.23
CA ALA A 142 15.92 23.94 -18.07
C ALA A 142 14.87 23.50 -19.10
N ARG A 143 14.99 22.30 -19.66
CA ARG A 143 14.02 21.76 -20.63
C ARG A 143 12.71 21.37 -19.96
N TRP A 144 12.80 20.73 -18.80
CA TRP A 144 11.62 20.45 -17.97
C TRP A 144 10.88 21.73 -17.58
N HIS A 145 11.62 22.79 -17.26
CA HIS A 145 11.03 24.08 -16.96
C HIS A 145 10.35 24.71 -18.19
N ALA A 146 11.01 24.70 -19.35
CA ALA A 146 10.45 25.18 -20.61
C ALA A 146 9.10 24.52 -20.93
N VAL A 147 9.01 23.20 -20.79
CA VAL A 147 7.77 22.45 -20.99
C VAL A 147 6.70 22.88 -19.99
N HIS A 148 7.01 22.97 -18.69
CA HIS A 148 6.05 23.38 -17.67
C HIS A 148 5.49 24.78 -17.96
N ALA A 149 6.35 25.72 -18.36
CA ALA A 149 5.97 27.10 -18.68
C ALA A 149 5.11 27.21 -19.95
N ALA A 150 5.36 26.36 -20.96
CA ALA A 150 4.62 26.36 -22.21
C ALA A 150 3.25 25.66 -22.11
N LEU A 151 3.09 24.65 -21.24
CA LEU A 151 1.87 23.85 -21.09
C LEU A 151 0.54 24.64 -20.98
N PRO A 152 0.44 25.78 -20.25
CA PRO A 152 -0.82 26.53 -20.15
C PRO A 152 -1.31 27.08 -21.49
N ARG A 153 -0.38 27.49 -22.37
CA ARG A 153 -0.65 28.21 -23.63
C ARG A 153 -0.45 27.35 -24.87
N TRP A 154 0.20 26.19 -24.75
CA TRP A 154 0.47 25.29 -25.87
C TRP A 154 -0.81 24.69 -26.46
N THR A 155 -1.11 25.03 -27.71
CA THR A 155 -2.27 24.52 -28.45
C THR A 155 -1.94 23.29 -29.29
N GLY A 156 -0.65 23.02 -29.56
CA GLY A 156 -0.18 21.87 -30.33
C GLY A 156 -0.23 20.55 -29.56
N THR A 157 0.44 19.53 -30.11
CA THR A 157 0.47 18.17 -29.56
C THR A 157 1.56 18.01 -28.51
N LEU A 158 1.55 16.90 -27.75
CA LEU A 158 2.55 16.69 -26.71
C LEU A 158 3.94 16.41 -27.31
N ALA A 159 4.03 15.67 -28.41
CA ALA A 159 5.29 15.44 -29.13
C ALA A 159 5.92 16.78 -29.60
N ALA A 160 5.12 17.66 -30.20
CA ALA A 160 5.56 18.98 -30.62
C ALA A 160 6.02 19.83 -29.41
N LEU A 161 5.27 19.82 -28.31
CA LEU A 161 5.67 20.53 -27.08
C LEU A 161 7.03 20.07 -26.57
N LEU A 162 7.28 18.76 -26.52
CA LEU A 162 8.56 18.23 -26.02
C LEU A 162 9.73 18.62 -26.93
N THR A 163 9.49 18.74 -28.25
CA THR A 163 10.54 19.10 -29.22
C THR A 163 10.80 20.60 -29.29
N GLU A 164 9.76 21.42 -29.20
CA GLU A 164 9.80 22.84 -29.53
C GLU A 164 9.79 23.76 -28.30
N ALA A 165 9.56 23.24 -27.09
CA ALA A 165 9.53 24.06 -25.88
C ALA A 165 10.85 24.79 -25.66
N ALA A 166 10.82 26.12 -25.81
CA ALA A 166 11.90 27.01 -25.44
C ALA A 166 11.70 27.54 -24.01
N PRO A 167 12.78 27.81 -23.26
CA PRO A 167 12.67 28.44 -21.96
C PRO A 167 11.96 29.81 -22.08
N PRO A 168 11.02 30.13 -21.18
CA PRO A 168 10.31 31.39 -21.24
C PRO A 168 11.24 32.56 -20.97
N ALA A 169 11.01 33.71 -21.63
CA ALA A 169 11.75 34.94 -21.35
C ALA A 169 11.37 35.59 -20.00
N VAL A 170 10.23 35.22 -19.41
CA VAL A 170 9.70 35.76 -18.13
C VAL A 170 9.15 34.61 -17.28
N GLU A 171 9.48 34.60 -15.98
CA GLU A 171 9.33 33.47 -15.06
C GLU A 171 7.92 33.22 -14.46
N ASP A 172 6.87 33.93 -14.89
CA ASP A 172 5.58 33.90 -14.18
C ASP A 172 4.72 32.67 -14.55
N VAL A 173 4.96 31.55 -13.85
CA VAL A 173 4.27 30.26 -14.05
C VAL A 173 3.40 29.86 -12.84
N ASP A 174 3.42 30.64 -11.75
CA ASP A 174 2.89 30.20 -10.45
C ASP A 174 1.35 30.20 -10.36
N ALA A 175 0.65 30.79 -11.34
CA ALA A 175 -0.82 30.80 -11.44
C ALA A 175 -1.39 29.72 -12.39
N ALA A 176 -0.64 28.66 -12.69
CA ALA A 176 -1.06 27.65 -13.67
C ALA A 176 -2.35 26.91 -13.24
N PRO A 177 -3.28 26.62 -14.18
CA PRO A 177 -4.47 25.82 -13.89
C PRO A 177 -4.14 24.39 -13.43
N ARG A 178 -5.03 23.77 -12.64
CA ARG A 178 -4.87 22.37 -12.16
C ARG A 178 -4.60 21.35 -13.28
N THR A 179 -5.14 21.57 -14.48
CA THR A 179 -4.92 20.71 -15.64
C THR A 179 -3.47 20.74 -16.13
N VAL A 180 -2.76 21.85 -15.93
CA VAL A 180 -1.33 21.98 -16.25
C VAL A 180 -0.51 21.16 -15.26
N HIS A 181 -0.78 21.28 -13.96
CA HIS A 181 -0.10 20.47 -12.94
C HIS A 181 -0.36 18.97 -13.12
N ALA A 182 -1.58 18.58 -13.50
CA ALA A 182 -1.89 17.17 -13.81
C ALA A 182 -1.13 16.67 -15.05
N ALA A 183 -1.04 17.48 -16.11
CA ALA A 183 -0.25 17.15 -17.30
C ALA A 183 1.24 17.03 -16.98
N TYR A 184 1.80 17.99 -16.23
CA TYR A 184 3.19 17.97 -15.82
C TYR A 184 3.52 16.79 -14.90
N ARG A 185 2.62 16.49 -13.96
CA ARG A 185 2.70 15.30 -13.13
C ARG A 185 2.73 14.02 -13.98
N GLY A 186 1.89 13.94 -15.01
CA GLY A 186 1.89 12.83 -15.96
C GLY A 186 3.23 12.62 -16.66
N LEU A 187 3.96 13.70 -16.98
CA LEU A 187 5.31 13.61 -17.52
C LEU A 187 6.32 13.09 -16.48
N LEU A 188 6.27 13.62 -15.25
CA LEU A 188 7.11 13.15 -14.15
C LEU A 188 6.89 11.67 -13.83
N ASP A 189 5.64 11.20 -13.92
CA ASP A 189 5.30 9.79 -13.71
C ASP A 189 5.90 8.85 -14.76
N HIS A 190 6.24 9.37 -15.94
CA HIS A 190 6.84 8.63 -17.06
C HIS A 190 8.32 9.00 -17.29
N ALA A 191 8.97 9.67 -16.33
CA ALA A 191 10.40 9.94 -16.42
C ALA A 191 11.17 8.62 -16.55
N PRO A 192 12.10 8.50 -17.53
CA PRO A 192 12.78 7.23 -17.82
C PRO A 192 13.80 6.84 -16.73
N SER A 193 14.25 7.79 -15.91
CA SER A 193 15.22 7.58 -14.85
C SER A 193 14.95 8.49 -13.65
N ALA A 194 15.53 8.16 -12.49
CA ALA A 194 15.41 8.99 -11.29
C ALA A 194 16.09 10.35 -11.48
N ALA A 195 17.18 10.40 -12.26
CA ALA A 195 17.88 11.65 -12.58
C ALA A 195 17.03 12.56 -13.49
N ALA A 196 16.33 12.00 -14.49
CA ALA A 196 15.39 12.77 -15.30
C ALA A 196 14.21 13.28 -14.47
N ALA A 197 13.66 12.46 -13.58
CA ALA A 197 12.63 12.89 -12.63
C ALA A 197 13.14 13.99 -11.69
N ALA A 198 14.39 13.89 -11.19
CA ALA A 198 15.00 14.90 -10.33
C ALA A 198 15.17 16.24 -11.07
N ALA A 199 15.58 16.21 -12.35
CA ALA A 199 15.66 17.40 -13.19
C ALA A 199 14.31 18.08 -13.35
N GLY A 200 13.22 17.32 -13.52
CA GLY A 200 11.86 17.86 -13.52
C GLY A 200 11.43 18.42 -12.17
N LEU A 201 11.77 17.74 -11.07
CA LEU A 201 11.46 18.20 -9.71
C LEU A 201 12.17 19.50 -9.33
N ALA A 202 13.34 19.79 -9.91
CA ALA A 202 14.17 20.96 -9.60
C ALA A 202 13.45 22.31 -9.74
N ARG A 203 12.37 22.39 -10.53
CA ARG A 203 11.57 23.63 -10.68
C ARG A 203 10.48 23.82 -9.63
N LEU A 204 10.17 22.78 -8.85
CA LEU A 204 9.11 22.81 -7.84
C LEU A 204 9.60 23.43 -6.51
N THR A 205 10.12 24.65 -6.60
CA THR A 205 10.63 25.43 -5.47
C THR A 205 9.51 26.02 -4.60
N GLU A 206 8.33 26.24 -5.19
CA GLU A 206 7.19 26.83 -4.48
C GLU A 206 6.29 25.74 -3.87
N PRO A 207 5.99 25.78 -2.56
CA PRO A 207 5.25 24.72 -1.87
C PRO A 207 3.84 24.43 -2.40
N ARG A 208 3.07 25.45 -2.82
CA ARG A 208 1.71 25.22 -3.34
C ARG A 208 1.73 24.50 -4.68
N THR A 209 2.69 24.84 -5.53
CA THR A 209 2.91 24.23 -6.85
C THR A 209 3.39 22.79 -6.67
N ALA A 210 4.38 22.55 -5.80
CA ALA A 210 4.82 21.21 -5.46
C ALA A 210 3.65 20.35 -4.93
N ALA A 211 2.83 20.90 -4.02
CA ALA A 211 1.65 20.21 -3.50
C ALA A 211 0.58 19.94 -4.56
N ALA A 212 0.37 20.87 -5.50
CA ALA A 212 -0.59 20.70 -6.60
C ALA A 212 -0.14 19.62 -7.60
N VAL A 213 1.16 19.51 -7.86
CA VAL A 213 1.74 18.51 -8.78
C VAL A 213 1.91 17.14 -8.11
N LEU A 214 2.44 17.09 -6.89
CA LEU A 214 2.88 15.84 -6.25
C LEU A 214 1.94 15.31 -5.16
N GLY A 215 1.03 16.13 -4.64
CA GLY A 215 0.21 15.80 -3.47
C GLY A 215 -0.90 14.77 -3.73
N ARG A 216 -1.06 14.28 -4.96
CA ARG A 216 -2.11 13.32 -5.35
C ARG A 216 -1.62 12.36 -6.44
N GLY A 217 -2.36 11.26 -6.59
CA GLY A 217 -2.08 10.24 -7.62
C GLY A 217 -1.06 9.21 -7.14
N ALA A 218 -0.90 8.15 -7.92
CA ALA A 218 0.10 7.12 -7.67
C ALA A 218 1.49 7.75 -7.54
N VAL A 219 2.39 7.13 -6.78
CA VAL A 219 3.79 7.58 -6.67
C VAL A 219 4.68 6.50 -7.28
N PRO A 220 5.13 6.67 -8.54
CA PRO A 220 6.08 5.74 -9.15
C PRO A 220 7.39 5.67 -8.34
N ALA A 221 8.03 4.49 -8.33
CA ALA A 221 9.27 4.27 -7.59
C ALA A 221 10.39 5.23 -8.03
N VAL A 222 10.49 5.50 -9.34
CA VAL A 222 11.44 6.45 -9.94
C VAL A 222 11.27 7.85 -9.36
N LEU A 223 10.03 8.32 -9.23
CA LEU A 223 9.75 9.65 -8.69
C LEU A 223 9.99 9.73 -7.17
N ALA A 224 9.64 8.67 -6.43
CA ALA A 224 9.95 8.61 -5.00
C ALA A 224 11.46 8.64 -4.74
N ALA A 225 12.24 7.90 -5.55
CA ALA A 225 13.70 7.90 -5.47
C ALA A 225 14.29 9.27 -5.81
N ALA A 226 13.80 9.92 -6.87
CA ALA A 226 14.21 11.26 -7.25
C ALA A 226 13.92 12.31 -6.16
N ALA A 227 12.72 12.26 -5.56
CA ALA A 227 12.35 13.15 -4.46
C ALA A 227 13.19 12.91 -3.20
N ALA A 228 13.51 11.65 -2.88
CA ALA A 228 14.37 11.31 -1.74
C ALA A 228 15.82 11.79 -1.94
N ALA A 229 16.32 11.81 -3.17
CA ALA A 229 17.66 12.27 -3.53
C ALA A 229 17.75 13.78 -3.83
N ALA A 230 16.61 14.50 -3.83
CA ALA A 230 16.58 15.91 -4.18
C ALA A 230 17.34 16.76 -3.14
N ALA A 231 18.30 17.56 -3.63
CA ALA A 231 19.13 18.44 -2.81
C ALA A 231 18.46 19.80 -2.53
N ASP A 232 19.00 20.53 -1.56
CA ASP A 232 18.55 21.88 -1.23
C ASP A 232 18.72 22.87 -2.40
N PRO A 233 17.87 23.91 -2.49
CA PRO A 233 16.72 24.21 -1.62
C PRO A 233 15.42 23.47 -2.02
N VAL A 234 15.44 22.70 -3.11
CA VAL A 234 14.24 22.07 -3.70
C VAL A 234 13.81 20.83 -2.92
N GLY A 235 14.78 20.10 -2.39
CA GLY A 235 14.61 18.84 -1.66
C GLY A 235 13.52 18.89 -0.60
N PRO A 236 13.56 19.82 0.37
CA PRO A 236 12.53 19.91 1.42
C PRO A 236 11.12 20.10 0.86
N VAL A 237 10.95 20.99 -0.12
CA VAL A 237 9.63 21.33 -0.69
C VAL A 237 9.01 20.14 -1.39
N VAL A 238 9.78 19.47 -2.24
CA VAL A 238 9.35 18.28 -2.98
C VAL A 238 9.06 17.12 -2.04
N ARG A 239 9.91 16.90 -1.03
CA ARG A 239 9.71 15.83 -0.03
C ARG A 239 8.47 16.08 0.83
N VAL A 240 8.20 17.31 1.25
CA VAL A 240 6.96 17.67 1.98
C VAL A 240 5.73 17.39 1.11
N ALA A 241 5.74 17.85 -0.15
CA ALA A 241 4.61 17.67 -1.06
C ALA A 241 4.33 16.19 -1.35
N LEU A 242 5.38 15.38 -1.56
CA LEU A 242 5.23 13.94 -1.79
C LEU A 242 4.85 13.18 -0.50
N ALA A 243 5.38 13.59 0.65
CA ALA A 243 5.00 13.03 1.94
C ALA A 243 3.54 13.30 2.30
N ALA A 244 2.95 14.38 1.80
CA ALA A 244 1.51 14.67 1.94
C ALA A 244 0.63 13.82 0.99
N ASN A 245 1.21 13.15 -0.01
CA ASN A 245 0.46 12.31 -0.95
C ASN A 245 -0.06 11.03 -0.26
N THR A 246 -1.38 10.88 -0.16
CA THR A 246 -2.01 9.74 0.52
C THR A 246 -1.79 8.40 -0.17
N ALA A 247 -1.37 8.40 -1.43
CA ALA A 247 -1.01 7.17 -2.16
C ALA A 247 0.44 6.74 -1.94
N ALA A 248 1.27 7.56 -1.28
CA ALA A 248 2.63 7.18 -0.94
C ALA A 248 2.65 5.96 -0.02
N SER A 249 3.46 4.96 -0.37
CA SER A 249 3.62 3.74 0.42
C SER A 249 4.47 4.01 1.67
N PRO A 250 4.37 3.18 2.72
CA PRO A 250 5.23 3.30 3.90
C PRO A 250 6.73 3.31 3.60
N ALA A 251 7.17 2.51 2.61
CA ALA A 251 8.56 2.47 2.18
C ALA A 251 9.00 3.78 1.51
N GLN A 252 8.13 4.35 0.67
CA GLN A 252 8.37 5.66 0.05
C GLN A 252 8.42 6.76 1.11
N LEU A 253 7.47 6.78 2.05
CA LEU A 253 7.46 7.74 3.16
C LEU A 253 8.73 7.66 4.02
N ARG A 254 9.27 6.44 4.22
CA ARG A 254 10.55 6.25 4.91
C ARG A 254 11.72 6.81 4.10
N ALA A 255 11.78 6.54 2.80
CA ALA A 255 12.84 7.07 1.93
C ALA A 255 12.90 8.60 1.95
N LEU A 256 11.75 9.29 2.09
CA LEU A 256 11.69 10.75 2.13
C LEU A 256 12.29 11.38 3.39
N LEU A 257 12.39 10.67 4.52
CA LEU A 257 12.91 11.27 5.76
C LEU A 257 14.40 11.65 5.67
N GLY A 258 15.18 10.99 4.80
CA GLY A 258 16.63 11.23 4.64
C GLY A 258 17.41 11.09 5.95
N GLU A 259 18.63 11.64 5.99
CA GLU A 259 19.49 11.66 7.20
C GLU A 259 19.40 12.97 8.00
N ALA A 260 19.00 14.06 7.33
CA ALA A 260 19.00 15.42 7.88
C ALA A 260 17.82 15.75 8.81
N ASP A 261 16.88 14.81 9.02
CA ASP A 261 15.72 14.92 9.92
C ASP A 261 14.97 16.27 9.82
N GLU A 262 14.66 16.72 8.60
CA GLU A 262 13.93 17.98 8.40
C GLU A 262 12.54 17.96 9.07
N PRO A 263 12.25 18.89 10.01
CA PRO A 263 11.02 18.86 10.78
C PRO A 263 9.75 18.93 9.93
N ALA A 264 9.77 19.72 8.85
CA ALA A 264 8.63 19.86 7.95
C ALA A 264 8.33 18.55 7.20
N VAL A 265 9.36 17.86 6.69
CA VAL A 265 9.21 16.56 6.02
C VAL A 265 8.74 15.51 7.03
N ALA A 266 9.38 15.45 8.20
CA ALA A 266 8.96 14.56 9.28
C ALA A 266 7.50 14.80 9.68
N ALA A 267 7.05 16.04 9.73
CA ALA A 267 5.67 16.38 10.05
C ALA A 267 4.67 15.97 8.96
N ALA A 268 5.02 16.16 7.69
CA ALA A 268 4.21 15.69 6.56
C ALA A 268 4.08 14.15 6.57
N VAL A 269 5.20 13.44 6.76
CA VAL A 269 5.21 11.97 6.89
C VAL A 269 4.37 11.52 8.10
N TYR A 270 4.49 12.20 9.24
CA TYR A 270 3.74 11.86 10.45
C TYR A 270 2.22 11.93 10.25
N ARG A 271 1.77 12.97 9.54
CA ARG A 271 0.35 13.21 9.22
C ARG A 271 -0.19 12.25 8.17
N ASN A 272 0.67 11.69 7.32
CA ASN A 272 0.23 10.82 6.23
C ASN A 272 -0.53 9.60 6.79
N PRO A 273 -1.76 9.29 6.32
CA PRO A 273 -2.54 8.16 6.80
C PRO A 273 -1.87 6.80 6.54
N SER A 274 -1.03 6.70 5.52
CA SER A 274 -0.26 5.50 5.18
C SER A 274 0.98 5.31 6.06
N ALA A 275 1.43 6.32 6.82
CA ALA A 275 2.54 6.13 7.75
C ALA A 275 2.19 5.06 8.79
N THR A 276 3.14 4.17 9.06
CA THR A 276 3.00 3.09 10.05
C THR A 276 3.17 3.62 11.47
N PHE A 277 2.80 2.81 12.45
CA PHE A 277 3.09 3.13 13.85
C PHE A 277 4.60 3.25 14.10
N THR A 278 5.39 2.32 13.54
CA THR A 278 6.85 2.27 13.63
C THR A 278 7.51 3.48 12.99
N LEU A 279 7.03 3.94 11.83
CA LEU A 279 7.54 5.15 11.19
C LEU A 279 7.27 6.40 12.03
N ARG A 280 6.06 6.53 12.59
CA ARG A 280 5.73 7.62 13.53
C ARG A 280 6.55 7.54 14.82
N HIS A 281 6.80 6.34 15.33
CA HIS A 281 7.61 6.13 16.53
C HIS A 281 9.07 6.50 16.29
N ARG A 282 9.61 6.18 15.10
CA ARG A 282 10.93 6.61 14.66
C ARG A 282 11.04 8.14 14.64
N ILE A 283 10.06 8.83 14.04
CA ILE A 283 10.02 10.31 14.03
C ILE A 283 9.96 10.87 15.45
N ALA A 284 9.07 10.33 16.30
CA ALA A 284 8.93 10.76 17.69
C ALA A 284 10.24 10.61 18.49
N LYS A 285 10.94 9.48 18.30
CA LYS A 285 12.23 9.20 18.93
C LYS A 285 13.34 10.10 18.39
N ALA A 286 13.42 10.32 17.07
CA ALA A 286 14.42 11.19 16.44
C ALA A 286 14.28 12.64 16.92
N ALA A 287 13.05 13.19 16.92
CA ALA A 287 12.73 14.52 17.45
C ALA A 287 13.04 14.67 18.95
N SER A 288 13.19 13.54 19.65
CA SER A 288 13.51 13.50 21.07
C SER A 288 14.96 13.15 21.38
N ALA A 289 15.80 12.91 20.37
CA ALA A 289 17.19 12.58 20.56
C ALA A 289 18.03 13.85 20.85
N PRO A 290 19.04 13.78 21.74
CA PRO A 290 19.97 14.88 21.95
C PRO A 290 20.68 15.29 20.65
N GLY A 291 20.82 16.59 20.40
CA GLY A 291 21.48 17.14 19.21
C GLY A 291 20.69 17.03 17.90
N ARG A 292 19.46 16.51 17.92
CA ARG A 292 18.56 16.49 16.76
C ARG A 292 17.59 17.68 16.80
N GLN A 293 17.06 18.04 15.63
CA GLN A 293 16.07 19.09 15.53
C GLN A 293 14.77 18.67 16.26
N PRO A 294 14.11 19.62 16.94
CA PRO A 294 12.85 19.33 17.62
C PRO A 294 11.75 18.99 16.60
N LEU A 295 10.66 18.41 17.11
CA LEU A 295 9.45 18.19 16.33
C LEU A 295 8.95 19.53 15.76
N ASP A 296 8.43 19.51 14.52
CA ASP A 296 7.75 20.66 13.92
C ASP A 296 6.74 21.29 14.89
N ALA A 297 6.82 22.61 15.05
CA ALA A 297 6.02 23.33 16.03
C ALA A 297 4.52 23.22 15.73
N GLY A 298 4.14 23.24 14.45
CA GLY A 298 2.75 23.07 14.02
C GLY A 298 2.21 21.67 14.35
N LEU A 299 2.99 20.63 14.08
CA LEU A 299 2.64 19.26 14.45
C LEU A 299 2.55 19.08 15.97
N ARG A 300 3.50 19.66 16.73
CA ARG A 300 3.46 19.60 18.20
C ARG A 300 2.16 20.21 18.74
N ALA A 301 1.82 21.41 18.29
CA ALA A 301 0.59 22.10 18.71
C ALA A 301 -0.65 21.29 18.35
N GLU A 302 -0.71 20.73 17.13
CA GLU A 302 -1.80 19.87 16.67
C GLU A 302 -1.98 18.64 17.58
N LEU A 303 -0.88 17.96 17.92
CA LEU A 303 -0.90 16.75 18.76
C LEU A 303 -1.36 17.03 20.20
N LEU A 304 -0.91 18.14 20.78
CA LEU A 304 -1.31 18.55 22.13
C LEU A 304 -2.77 19.04 22.20
N ALA A 305 -3.32 19.52 21.08
CA ALA A 305 -4.71 19.96 20.97
C ALA A 305 -5.71 18.82 20.66
N LEU A 306 -5.24 17.58 20.47
CA LEU A 306 -6.13 16.47 20.11
C LEU A 306 -7.16 16.17 21.22
N PRO A 307 -8.46 16.07 20.89
CA PRO A 307 -9.48 15.74 21.87
C PRO A 307 -9.37 14.26 22.28
N PHE A 308 -9.50 14.03 23.60
CA PHE A 308 -9.57 12.72 24.20
C PHE A 308 -11.01 12.37 24.65
N PRO A 309 -11.50 11.15 24.40
CA PRO A 309 -10.91 10.08 23.59
C PRO A 309 -11.27 10.21 22.10
N SER A 310 -10.30 9.98 21.21
CA SER A 310 -10.56 9.84 19.78
C SER A 310 -9.72 8.72 19.15
N ALA A 311 -10.19 8.16 18.03
CA ALA A 311 -9.41 7.17 17.27
C ALA A 311 -8.06 7.76 16.79
N ARG A 312 -8.06 9.05 16.45
CA ARG A 312 -6.85 9.82 16.09
C ARG A 312 -5.88 9.93 17.25
N HIS A 313 -6.35 10.15 18.48
CA HIS A 313 -5.51 10.17 19.69
C HIS A 313 -4.64 8.92 19.78
N THR A 314 -5.23 7.74 19.64
CA THR A 314 -4.46 6.48 19.74
C THR A 314 -3.43 6.35 18.63
N THR A 315 -3.78 6.69 17.39
CA THR A 315 -2.87 6.54 16.24
C THR A 315 -1.72 7.56 16.26
N LEU A 316 -1.99 8.78 16.71
CA LEU A 316 -1.07 9.91 16.62
C LEU A 316 -0.31 10.21 17.93
N LEU A 317 -0.75 9.75 19.10
CA LEU A 317 -0.02 10.01 20.35
C LEU A 317 0.68 8.76 20.92
N ALA A 318 0.16 7.55 20.65
CA ALA A 318 0.83 6.32 21.09
C ALA A 318 2.32 6.21 20.71
N PRO A 319 2.78 6.71 19.53
CA PRO A 319 4.20 6.70 19.18
C PRO A 319 5.11 7.46 20.17
N PHE A 320 4.58 8.36 21.01
CA PHE A 320 5.35 9.10 22.01
C PHE A 320 5.53 8.36 23.34
N LEU A 321 4.91 7.19 23.54
CA LEU A 321 5.07 6.35 24.76
C LEU A 321 6.48 5.73 24.93
N GLY A 322 7.45 6.14 24.11
CA GLY A 322 8.85 5.75 24.24
C GLY A 322 9.82 6.81 23.71
N SER A 323 9.36 8.03 23.43
CA SER A 323 10.21 9.09 22.90
C SER A 323 11.03 9.79 23.99
N GLY A 324 10.50 9.86 25.21
CA GLY A 324 11.07 10.64 26.30
C GLY A 324 10.69 12.13 26.28
N ASP A 325 9.82 12.58 25.37
CA ASP A 325 9.24 13.93 25.40
C ASP A 325 8.20 14.03 26.53
N ALA A 326 8.45 14.88 27.52
CA ALA A 326 7.60 14.95 28.71
C ALA A 326 6.12 15.30 28.41
N GLU A 327 5.87 16.32 27.59
CA GLU A 327 4.50 16.80 27.33
C GLU A 327 3.72 15.83 26.44
N LEU A 328 4.34 15.35 25.35
CA LEU A 328 3.69 14.42 24.44
C LEU A 328 3.53 13.02 25.07
N THR A 329 4.44 12.60 25.96
CA THR A 329 4.26 11.40 26.78
C THR A 329 3.06 11.55 27.70
N ALA A 330 2.94 12.67 28.42
CA ALA A 330 1.79 12.92 29.29
C ALA A 330 0.47 12.91 28.50
N ALA A 331 0.45 13.51 27.31
CA ALA A 331 -0.70 13.47 26.40
C ALA A 331 -1.00 12.05 25.84
N ALA A 332 0.01 11.19 25.74
CA ALA A 332 -0.13 9.82 25.24
C ALA A 332 -0.55 8.78 26.29
N LEU A 333 -0.31 9.02 27.58
CA LEU A 333 -0.69 8.09 28.66
C LEU A 333 -2.17 7.65 28.71
N PRO A 334 -3.16 8.49 28.34
CA PRO A 334 -4.56 8.06 28.22
C PRO A 334 -4.79 6.95 27.19
N VAL A 335 -3.85 6.74 26.25
CA VAL A 335 -3.91 5.62 25.32
C VAL A 335 -3.74 4.33 26.10
N ARG A 336 -4.80 3.50 26.12
CA ARG A 336 -4.85 2.22 26.82
C ARG A 336 -3.70 1.29 26.40
N SER A 337 -2.59 1.38 27.12
CA SER A 337 -1.37 0.58 26.95
C SER A 337 -1.18 -0.37 28.14
N ARG A 338 -0.20 -1.27 28.01
CA ARG A 338 0.18 -2.19 29.09
C ARG A 338 1.04 -1.47 30.12
N ALA A 339 1.00 -1.95 31.36
CA ALA A 339 1.80 -1.37 32.45
C ALA A 339 3.29 -1.25 32.09
N ALA A 340 3.87 -2.26 31.46
CA ALA A 340 5.28 -2.24 31.03
C ALA A 340 5.60 -1.11 30.03
N VAL A 341 4.65 -0.73 29.16
CA VAL A 341 4.81 0.38 28.22
C VAL A 341 4.72 1.71 28.95
N GLN A 342 3.77 1.87 29.87
CA GLN A 342 3.67 3.07 30.69
C GLN A 342 4.92 3.27 31.58
N THR A 343 5.42 2.20 32.21
CA THR A 343 6.67 2.24 32.99
C THR A 343 7.85 2.63 32.10
N TYR A 344 7.96 2.07 30.89
CA TYR A 344 9.00 2.45 29.92
C TYR A 344 8.92 3.93 29.52
N ALA A 345 7.72 4.43 29.22
CA ALA A 345 7.49 5.82 28.86
C ALA A 345 7.98 6.78 29.95
N LEU A 346 7.63 6.49 31.21
CA LEU A 346 8.00 7.31 32.37
C LEU A 346 9.50 7.24 32.68
N LEU A 347 10.13 6.07 32.52
CA LEU A 347 11.59 5.93 32.66
C LEU A 347 12.34 6.68 31.53
N ALA A 348 11.79 6.72 30.32
CA ALA A 348 12.37 7.51 29.22
C ALA A 348 12.29 9.02 29.47
N VAL A 349 11.18 9.51 30.05
CA VAL A 349 11.07 10.91 30.49
C VAL A 349 12.04 11.19 31.63
N TRP A 350 12.15 10.29 32.61
CA TRP A 350 13.09 10.42 33.72
C TRP A 350 14.54 10.59 33.24
N GLU A 351 14.98 9.76 32.29
CA GLU A 351 16.35 9.83 31.77
C GLU A 351 16.66 11.18 31.13
N ARG A 352 15.68 11.74 30.40
CA ARG A 352 15.88 12.97 29.63
C ARG A 352 15.66 14.25 30.44
N HIS A 353 14.66 14.25 31.31
CA HIS A 353 14.18 15.45 32.00
C HIS A 353 14.27 15.35 33.54
N GLY A 354 14.81 14.25 34.06
CA GLY A 354 15.04 14.01 35.47
C GLY A 354 13.79 13.58 36.27
N THR A 355 14.02 13.32 37.55
CA THR A 355 13.02 12.82 38.51
C THR A 355 11.82 13.73 38.66
N ALA A 356 12.03 15.05 38.74
CA ALA A 356 10.94 16.01 38.92
C ALA A 356 9.94 16.00 37.74
N ALA A 357 10.43 15.82 36.51
CA ALA A 357 9.55 15.73 35.34
C ALA A 357 8.72 14.45 35.36
N ALA A 358 9.33 13.31 35.65
CA ALA A 358 8.63 12.03 35.76
C ALA A 358 7.57 12.06 36.89
N GLN A 359 7.90 12.63 38.06
CA GLN A 359 6.96 12.77 39.19
C GLN A 359 5.74 13.62 38.82
N ARG A 360 5.93 14.75 38.14
CA ARG A 360 4.80 15.60 37.68
C ARG A 360 3.85 14.83 36.76
N ILE A 361 4.39 14.03 35.84
CA ILE A 361 3.57 13.22 34.94
C ILE A 361 2.83 12.12 35.71
N VAL A 362 3.51 11.43 36.62
CA VAL A 362 2.89 10.38 37.46
C VAL A 362 1.72 10.96 38.25
N ALA A 363 1.93 12.06 38.98
CA ALA A 363 0.89 12.69 39.80
C ALA A 363 -0.33 13.10 38.96
N ARG A 364 -0.11 13.74 37.80
CA ARG A 364 -1.19 14.14 36.88
C ARG A 364 -1.94 12.94 36.33
N ALA A 365 -1.23 11.90 35.88
CA ALA A 365 -1.82 10.74 35.25
C ALA A 365 -2.53 9.81 36.26
N GLU A 366 -2.05 9.77 37.51
CA GLU A 366 -2.72 9.12 38.63
C GLU A 366 -4.03 9.83 38.97
N ALA A 367 -4.01 11.15 39.14
CA ALA A 367 -5.21 11.95 39.40
C ALA A 367 -6.28 11.76 38.30
N ALA A 368 -5.86 11.54 37.06
CA ALA A 368 -6.74 11.28 35.92
C ALA A 368 -7.10 9.79 35.72
N GLY A 369 -6.60 8.87 36.55
CA GLY A 369 -6.86 7.43 36.43
C GLY A 369 -6.31 6.79 35.15
N HIS A 370 -5.25 7.35 34.56
CA HIS A 370 -4.66 6.88 33.30
C HIS A 370 -3.57 5.82 33.50
N LEU A 371 -3.00 5.72 34.71
CA LEU A 371 -1.97 4.74 35.05
C LEU A 371 -2.57 3.42 35.51
N ARG A 372 -1.95 2.32 35.08
CA ARG A 372 -2.22 1.00 35.65
C ARG A 372 -1.65 0.92 37.06
N LEU A 373 -2.34 0.21 37.95
CA LEU A 373 -1.87 -0.02 39.32
C LEU A 373 -0.42 -0.53 39.37
N ARG A 374 -0.08 -1.50 38.50
CA ARG A 374 1.30 -2.02 38.41
C ARG A 374 2.33 -0.95 38.02
N THR A 375 1.96 -0.01 37.15
CA THR A 375 2.86 1.10 36.79
C THR A 375 3.07 2.05 37.96
N LEU A 376 2.01 2.35 38.74
CA LEU A 376 2.15 3.15 39.95
C LEU A 376 3.09 2.49 40.96
N GLN A 377 2.94 1.18 41.16
CA GLN A 377 3.83 0.39 42.02
C GLN A 377 5.28 0.44 41.53
N ASP A 378 5.51 0.18 40.24
CA ASP A 378 6.84 0.23 39.64
C ASP A 378 7.47 1.63 39.80
N MET A 379 6.72 2.69 39.53
CA MET A 379 7.23 4.06 39.61
C MET A 379 7.46 4.52 41.05
N THR A 380 6.62 4.12 42.00
CA THR A 380 6.86 4.38 43.43
C THR A 380 8.16 3.71 43.88
N LEU A 381 8.40 2.48 43.41
CA LEU A 381 9.63 1.76 43.69
C LEU A 381 10.86 2.38 43.05
N TYR A 382 10.74 3.04 41.88
CA TYR A 382 11.88 3.64 41.18
C TYR A 382 12.17 5.09 41.59
N LEU A 383 11.15 5.92 41.83
CA LEU A 383 11.33 7.35 42.10
C LEU A 383 11.96 7.64 43.48
N GLY A 384 12.00 6.66 44.39
CA GLY A 384 12.70 6.73 45.68
C GLY A 384 14.07 6.03 45.69
N ARG A 385 14.66 5.76 44.53
CA ARG A 385 15.93 5.00 44.39
C ARG A 385 17.06 5.88 43.87
N GLU A 386 18.28 5.39 44.06
CA GLU A 386 19.48 6.02 43.50
C GLU A 386 19.45 6.01 41.96
N PRO A 387 20.00 7.05 41.29
CA PRO A 387 19.96 7.19 39.83
C PRO A 387 20.48 5.97 39.06
N GLU A 388 21.48 5.27 39.60
CA GLU A 388 22.07 4.06 39.01
C GLU A 388 21.08 2.90 38.94
N GLN A 389 20.22 2.77 39.95
CA GLN A 389 19.19 1.72 40.03
C GLN A 389 18.06 1.99 39.03
N ILE A 390 17.70 3.26 38.85
CA ILE A 390 16.72 3.69 37.83
C ILE A 390 17.31 3.47 36.43
N ALA A 391 18.57 3.84 36.21
CA ALA A 391 19.28 3.58 34.95
C ALA A 391 19.35 2.08 34.65
N ALA A 392 19.60 1.23 35.65
CA ALA A 392 19.56 -0.23 35.49
C ALA A 392 18.15 -0.74 35.12
N ALA A 393 17.09 -0.20 35.74
CA ALA A 393 15.71 -0.52 35.39
C ALA A 393 15.36 -0.10 33.95
N LEU A 394 15.79 1.09 33.53
CA LEU A 394 15.64 1.56 32.16
C LEU A 394 16.38 0.66 31.17
N ARG A 395 17.63 0.27 31.45
CA ARG A 395 18.40 -0.67 30.60
C ARG A 395 17.68 -2.01 30.44
N ARG A 396 17.18 -2.61 31.53
CA ARG A 396 16.40 -3.86 31.48
C ARG A 396 15.13 -3.69 30.63
N THR A 397 14.43 -2.58 30.82
CA THR A 397 13.18 -2.31 30.09
C THR A 397 13.46 -2.07 28.60
N ARG A 398 14.51 -1.33 28.25
CA ARG A 398 14.98 -1.16 26.87
C ARG A 398 15.37 -2.48 26.22
N ALA A 399 16.14 -3.31 26.90
CA ALA A 399 16.54 -4.63 26.39
C ALA A 399 15.32 -5.49 26.05
N ARG A 400 14.25 -5.39 26.85
CA ARG A 400 12.97 -6.05 26.56
C ARG A 400 12.31 -5.51 25.29
N PHE A 401 12.25 -4.19 25.09
CA PHE A 401 11.62 -3.58 23.91
C PHE A 401 12.49 -3.69 22.63
N ALA A 402 13.80 -3.84 22.77
CA ALA A 402 14.72 -4.11 21.66
C ALA A 402 14.67 -5.59 21.20
N SER A 403 14.09 -6.50 21.99
CA SER A 403 14.05 -7.91 21.65
C SER A 403 12.97 -8.21 20.60
N SER A 404 13.37 -8.51 19.36
CA SER A 404 12.44 -8.92 18.31
C SER A 404 11.74 -10.26 18.63
N ALA A 405 12.35 -11.14 19.42
CA ALA A 405 11.71 -12.36 19.91
C ALA A 405 10.58 -12.04 20.90
N GLU A 406 10.78 -11.09 21.82
CA GLU A 406 9.69 -10.62 22.68
C GLU A 406 8.61 -9.90 21.86
N ALA A 407 9.00 -9.08 20.88
CA ALA A 407 8.05 -8.44 19.97
C ALA A 407 7.17 -9.50 19.28
N ALA A 408 7.75 -10.52 18.66
CA ALA A 408 7.03 -11.63 18.03
C ALA A 408 6.04 -12.31 18.97
N ARG A 409 6.46 -12.68 20.19
CA ARG A 409 5.57 -13.28 21.20
C ARG A 409 4.39 -12.37 21.58
N ARG A 410 4.61 -11.05 21.59
CA ARG A 410 3.59 -10.06 21.99
C ARG A 410 2.64 -9.68 20.86
N LEU A 411 3.03 -9.92 19.62
CA LEU A 411 2.26 -9.65 18.40
C LEU A 411 1.11 -10.64 18.17
N HIS A 412 0.95 -11.69 19.00
CA HIS A 412 -0.27 -12.51 19.01
C HIS A 412 -1.54 -11.74 19.45
N SER A 413 -1.41 -10.50 19.88
CA SER A 413 -2.52 -9.58 20.08
C SER A 413 -2.38 -8.39 19.13
N PRO A 414 -3.47 -7.92 18.48
CA PRO A 414 -3.46 -6.73 17.62
C PRO A 414 -2.93 -5.46 18.32
N ARG A 415 -2.93 -5.44 19.66
CA ARG A 415 -2.39 -4.34 20.46
C ARG A 415 -0.86 -4.30 20.48
N GLY A 416 -0.19 -5.45 20.28
CA GLY A 416 1.27 -5.56 20.34
C GLY A 416 1.99 -4.74 19.27
N VAL A 417 1.33 -4.49 18.12
CA VAL A 417 1.90 -3.70 17.02
C VAL A 417 1.99 -2.20 17.33
N ARG A 418 1.36 -1.74 18.42
CA ARG A 418 1.34 -0.34 18.87
C ARG A 418 2.17 -0.11 20.14
N GLU A 419 3.04 -1.06 20.46
CA GLU A 419 3.98 -0.95 21.58
C GLU A 419 5.36 -0.57 21.02
N PRO A 420 6.22 0.10 21.79
CA PRO A 420 7.49 0.67 21.32
C PRO A 420 8.59 -0.41 21.11
N PHE A 421 8.21 -1.57 20.60
CA PHE A 421 9.14 -2.63 20.24
C PHE A 421 9.91 -2.27 18.98
N GLU A 422 11.15 -2.72 18.92
CA GLU A 422 11.91 -2.75 17.69
C GLU A 422 11.40 -3.90 16.81
N LEU A 423 10.65 -3.54 15.76
CA LEU A 423 10.10 -4.48 14.79
C LEU A 423 11.11 -4.68 13.67
N ARG A 424 11.81 -5.81 13.68
CA ARG A 424 12.73 -6.22 12.60
C ARG A 424 12.03 -7.18 11.65
N PRO A 425 11.75 -6.78 10.40
CA PRO A 425 11.00 -7.62 9.45
C PRO A 425 11.55 -9.04 9.31
N GLU A 426 12.87 -9.22 9.29
CA GLU A 426 13.52 -10.53 9.12
C GLU A 426 13.15 -11.49 10.27
N ALA A 427 13.27 -11.01 11.51
CA ALA A 427 12.95 -11.78 12.70
C ALA A 427 11.43 -12.06 12.79
N LEU A 428 10.61 -11.11 12.35
CA LEU A 428 9.16 -11.24 12.34
C LEU A 428 8.67 -12.21 11.28
N VAL A 429 9.28 -12.23 10.10
CA VAL A 429 9.01 -13.23 9.05
C VAL A 429 9.36 -14.62 9.56
N LYS A 430 10.54 -14.80 10.15
CA LYS A 430 10.94 -16.10 10.75
C LYS A 430 9.91 -16.56 11.78
N ALA A 431 9.54 -15.68 12.71
CA ALA A 431 8.54 -15.99 13.72
C ALA A 431 7.16 -16.28 13.12
N HIS A 432 6.77 -15.61 12.03
CA HIS A 432 5.51 -15.87 11.33
C HIS A 432 5.49 -17.23 10.63
N CYS A 433 6.64 -17.67 10.08
CA CYS A 433 6.79 -19.00 9.50
C CYS A 433 6.72 -20.10 10.57
N GLU A 434 7.30 -19.86 11.76
CA GLU A 434 7.24 -20.79 12.89
C GLU A 434 5.84 -20.80 13.54
N TRP A 435 5.25 -19.63 13.77
CA TRP A 435 3.94 -19.44 14.38
C TRP A 435 3.19 -18.30 13.68
N SER A 436 2.29 -18.64 12.76
CA SER A 436 1.56 -17.65 11.97
C SER A 436 0.84 -16.63 12.86
N PHE A 437 1.15 -15.36 12.63
CA PHE A 437 0.46 -14.24 13.27
C PHE A 437 -1.00 -14.19 12.85
N ASP A 438 -1.84 -13.58 13.68
CA ASP A 438 -3.21 -13.32 13.26
C ASP A 438 -3.25 -12.40 12.03
N PRO A 439 -4.28 -12.50 11.17
CA PRO A 439 -4.31 -11.76 9.90
C PRO A 439 -4.21 -10.24 10.04
N ARG A 440 -4.75 -9.64 11.12
CA ARG A 440 -4.64 -8.18 11.33
C ARG A 440 -3.21 -7.80 11.62
N THR A 441 -2.53 -8.55 12.49
CA THR A 441 -1.13 -8.33 12.79
C THR A 441 -0.27 -8.51 11.55
N ALA A 442 -0.44 -9.62 10.81
CA ALA A 442 0.31 -9.89 9.58
C ALA A 442 0.15 -8.75 8.56
N ALA A 443 -1.05 -8.22 8.38
CA ALA A 443 -1.29 -7.08 7.47
C ALA A 443 -0.67 -5.76 7.95
N VAL A 444 -0.56 -5.53 9.25
CA VAL A 444 0.19 -4.37 9.76
C VAL A 444 1.69 -4.57 9.51
N LEU A 445 2.22 -5.77 9.72
CA LEU A 445 3.63 -6.10 9.46
C LEU A 445 3.98 -6.07 7.97
N ALA A 446 3.05 -6.48 7.10
CA ALA A 446 3.19 -6.35 5.66
C ALA A 446 3.24 -4.88 5.19
N ARG A 447 2.79 -3.93 6.01
CA ARG A 447 2.95 -2.49 5.76
C ARG A 447 4.21 -1.91 6.38
N HIS A 448 4.98 -2.68 7.16
CA HIS A 448 6.20 -2.20 7.79
C HIS A 448 7.13 -1.57 6.75
N GLU A 449 7.62 -0.38 7.04
CA GLU A 449 8.35 0.45 6.08
C GLU A 449 9.68 -0.17 5.66
N ASP A 450 10.31 -0.97 6.52
CA ASP A 450 11.57 -1.68 6.23
C ASP A 450 11.36 -3.08 5.61
N ALA A 451 10.11 -3.53 5.41
CA ALA A 451 9.86 -4.86 4.85
C ALA A 451 10.11 -4.90 3.33
N THR A 452 10.90 -5.88 2.86
CA THR A 452 11.08 -6.16 1.42
C THR A 452 9.81 -6.73 0.80
N GLU A 453 9.71 -6.72 -0.53
CA GLU A 453 8.54 -7.29 -1.23
C GLU A 453 8.34 -8.78 -0.89
N GLU A 454 9.42 -9.54 -0.79
CA GLU A 454 9.39 -10.95 -0.40
C GLU A 454 8.87 -11.13 1.02
N GLN A 455 9.37 -10.32 1.97
CA GLN A 455 8.92 -10.35 3.36
C GLN A 455 7.44 -9.96 3.48
N ARG A 456 6.99 -8.94 2.73
CA ARG A 456 5.58 -8.54 2.67
C ARG A 456 4.72 -9.66 2.11
N ALA A 457 5.17 -10.31 1.04
CA ALA A 457 4.47 -11.45 0.47
C ALA A 457 4.28 -12.55 1.53
N VAL A 458 5.31 -12.94 2.28
CA VAL A 458 5.19 -13.97 3.33
C VAL A 458 4.09 -13.65 4.35
N PHE A 459 4.02 -12.41 4.84
CA PHE A 459 2.96 -12.00 5.78
C PHE A 459 1.56 -12.01 5.16
N LEU A 460 1.43 -11.74 3.86
CA LEU A 460 0.14 -11.64 3.18
C LEU A 460 -0.34 -12.97 2.61
N THR A 461 0.56 -13.92 2.36
CA THR A 461 0.25 -15.17 1.65
C THR A 461 0.13 -16.37 2.58
N THR A 462 0.51 -16.26 3.85
CA THR A 462 0.46 -17.36 4.82
C THR A 462 -0.78 -17.25 5.72
N ALA A 463 -1.93 -17.74 5.24
CA ALA A 463 -3.17 -17.78 6.01
C ALA A 463 -3.36 -19.14 6.69
N ARG A 464 -2.43 -19.53 7.57
CA ARG A 464 -2.57 -20.82 8.29
C ARG A 464 -3.59 -20.74 9.43
N ARG A 465 -4.25 -21.89 9.66
CA ARG A 465 -5.31 -22.15 10.66
C ARG A 465 -4.95 -21.62 12.06
N GLY A 466 -5.27 -20.35 12.32
CA GLY A 466 -5.39 -19.83 13.69
C GLY A 466 -6.77 -20.17 14.26
N ARG A 467 -6.86 -20.43 15.57
CA ARG A 467 -8.12 -20.68 16.32
C ARG A 467 -9.21 -19.58 16.17
N TYR A 468 -8.93 -18.49 15.47
CA TYR A 468 -9.77 -17.29 15.35
C TYR A 468 -10.22 -16.99 13.91
N ALA A 469 -10.12 -17.94 12.98
CA ALA A 469 -10.47 -17.76 11.57
C ALA A 469 -11.93 -17.34 11.30
N SER A 470 -12.87 -17.62 12.22
CA SER A 470 -14.30 -17.42 12.02
C SER A 470 -14.85 -16.02 12.31
N TYR A 471 -14.11 -15.13 12.99
CA TYR A 471 -14.67 -13.87 13.51
C TYR A 471 -14.21 -12.58 12.80
N MET A 472 -13.47 -12.69 11.69
CA MET A 472 -12.70 -11.54 11.16
C MET A 472 -12.82 -11.44 9.65
N PRO A 473 -12.86 -10.21 9.06
CA PRO A 473 -12.80 -10.04 7.62
C PRO A 473 -11.56 -10.78 7.08
N GLY A 474 -11.81 -11.77 6.24
CA GLY A 474 -10.85 -12.81 5.88
C GLY A 474 -9.70 -12.32 5.00
N VAL A 475 -8.85 -13.28 4.62
CA VAL A 475 -7.74 -13.16 3.65
C VAL A 475 -8.10 -12.28 2.44
N GLU A 476 -9.37 -12.31 2.03
CA GLU A 476 -9.98 -11.52 0.95
C GLU A 476 -9.71 -10.00 1.04
N SER A 477 -9.88 -9.40 2.22
CA SER A 477 -9.67 -7.95 2.38
C SER A 477 -8.20 -7.58 2.21
N TYR A 478 -7.29 -8.51 2.53
CA TYR A 478 -5.85 -8.29 2.47
C TYR A 478 -5.29 -8.52 1.07
N LEU A 479 -5.73 -9.59 0.40
CA LEU A 479 -5.40 -9.79 -1.02
C LEU A 479 -5.94 -8.63 -1.86
N ARG A 480 -7.16 -8.15 -1.57
CA ARG A 480 -7.72 -6.96 -2.22
C ARG A 480 -6.83 -5.74 -2.02
N GLN A 481 -6.48 -5.46 -0.76
CA GLN A 481 -5.64 -4.32 -0.45
C GLN A 481 -4.28 -4.46 -1.14
N GLY A 482 -3.64 -5.62 -1.03
CA GLY A 482 -2.31 -5.86 -1.59
C GLY A 482 -2.24 -5.79 -3.10
N LEU A 483 -3.23 -6.36 -3.81
CA LEU A 483 -3.36 -6.22 -5.26
C LEU A 483 -3.66 -4.77 -5.65
N SER A 484 -4.55 -4.08 -4.93
CA SER A 484 -4.89 -2.69 -5.24
C SER A 484 -3.75 -1.69 -4.99
N SER A 485 -2.86 -2.00 -4.03
CA SER A 485 -1.67 -1.20 -3.74
C SER A 485 -0.44 -1.66 -4.51
N GLY A 486 -0.54 -2.71 -5.34
CA GLY A 486 0.58 -3.29 -6.08
C GLY A 486 1.61 -4.03 -5.20
N THR A 487 1.37 -4.18 -3.90
CA THR A 487 2.29 -4.91 -3.00
C THR A 487 2.17 -6.42 -3.17
N LEU A 488 1.12 -6.89 -3.85
CA LEU A 488 0.98 -8.25 -4.33
C LEU A 488 0.80 -8.21 -5.84
N THR A 489 1.47 -9.13 -6.52
CA THR A 489 1.25 -9.40 -7.95
C THR A 489 0.31 -10.59 -8.07
N ALA A 490 -0.30 -10.78 -9.25
CA ALA A 490 -1.08 -11.99 -9.51
C ALA A 490 -0.27 -13.27 -9.26
N ARG A 491 1.00 -13.26 -9.69
CA ARG A 491 1.95 -14.35 -9.44
C ARG A 491 2.09 -14.65 -7.95
N HIS A 492 2.27 -13.62 -7.11
CA HIS A 492 2.31 -13.81 -5.66
C HIS A 492 1.04 -14.47 -5.11
N VAL A 493 -0.12 -14.06 -5.62
CA VAL A 493 -1.39 -14.64 -5.18
C VAL A 493 -1.49 -16.12 -5.56
N LEU A 494 -1.19 -16.47 -6.82
CA LEU A 494 -1.34 -17.82 -7.34
C LEU A 494 -0.28 -18.80 -6.80
N GLU A 495 0.99 -18.36 -6.71
CA GLU A 495 2.11 -19.24 -6.38
C GLU A 495 2.37 -19.35 -4.88
N ARG A 496 2.08 -18.31 -4.10
CA ARG A 496 2.51 -18.25 -2.68
C ARG A 496 1.37 -18.24 -1.68
N THR A 497 0.13 -17.95 -2.10
CA THR A 497 -1.00 -17.87 -1.16
C THR A 497 -1.49 -19.26 -0.77
N THR A 498 -1.40 -19.55 0.52
CA THR A 498 -1.79 -20.82 1.11
C THR A 498 -2.82 -20.60 2.22
N PRO A 499 -3.83 -21.48 2.37
CA PRO A 499 -4.17 -22.59 1.46
C PRO A 499 -4.88 -22.10 0.17
N ALA A 500 -4.76 -22.87 -0.92
CA ALA A 500 -5.32 -22.58 -2.24
C ALA A 500 -6.81 -22.20 -2.19
N ARG A 501 -7.60 -22.90 -1.37
CA ARG A 501 -9.03 -22.62 -1.16
C ARG A 501 -9.30 -21.21 -0.65
N SER A 502 -8.51 -20.74 0.32
CA SER A 502 -8.63 -19.38 0.86
C SER A 502 -8.25 -18.33 -0.18
N ALA A 503 -7.22 -18.62 -0.98
CA ALA A 503 -6.79 -17.75 -2.08
C ALA A 503 -7.88 -17.63 -3.16
N LEU A 504 -8.46 -18.74 -3.60
CA LEU A 504 -9.54 -18.75 -4.59
C LEU A 504 -10.78 -18.04 -4.08
N ARG A 505 -11.21 -18.30 -2.84
CA ARG A 505 -12.33 -17.57 -2.22
C ARG A 505 -12.09 -16.07 -2.17
N ALA A 506 -10.87 -15.66 -1.83
CA ALA A 506 -10.51 -14.26 -1.84
C ALA A 506 -10.61 -13.64 -3.23
N LEU A 507 -10.13 -14.34 -4.27
CA LEU A 507 -10.26 -13.90 -5.67
C LEU A 507 -11.73 -13.77 -6.10
N ASP A 508 -12.61 -14.68 -5.68
CA ASP A 508 -14.05 -14.62 -5.91
C ASP A 508 -14.65 -13.30 -5.38
N ALA A 509 -14.22 -12.92 -4.17
CA ALA A 509 -14.67 -11.72 -3.47
C ALA A 509 -14.00 -10.39 -3.93
N LEU A 510 -13.14 -10.37 -4.96
CA LEU A 510 -12.50 -9.14 -5.45
C LEU A 510 -13.35 -8.44 -6.52
N PRO A 511 -14.10 -7.35 -6.25
CA PRO A 511 -14.82 -6.66 -7.32
C PRO A 511 -13.91 -5.91 -8.31
N LYS A 512 -12.66 -5.61 -7.93
CA LYS A 512 -11.65 -4.89 -8.71
C LYS A 512 -10.29 -5.60 -8.54
N GLY A 513 -9.49 -5.66 -9.61
CA GLY A 513 -8.20 -6.37 -9.62
C GLY A 513 -8.27 -7.82 -10.14
N ARG A 514 -9.46 -8.29 -10.54
CA ARG A 514 -9.66 -9.62 -11.16
C ARG A 514 -8.88 -9.77 -12.46
N GLU A 515 -8.91 -8.73 -13.29
CA GLU A 515 -8.22 -8.68 -14.58
C GLU A 515 -6.71 -8.86 -14.42
N LEU A 516 -6.14 -8.37 -13.31
CA LEU A 516 -4.72 -8.52 -13.02
C LEU A 516 -4.33 -9.99 -12.79
N VAL A 517 -5.26 -10.81 -12.28
CA VAL A 517 -5.02 -12.23 -11.94
C VAL A 517 -5.55 -13.17 -13.02
N ALA A 518 -6.50 -12.74 -13.84
CA ALA A 518 -7.16 -13.57 -14.84
C ALA A 518 -6.17 -14.16 -15.85
N ASP A 519 -5.27 -13.35 -16.42
CA ASP A 519 -4.30 -13.83 -17.42
C ASP A 519 -3.34 -14.87 -16.82
N ALA A 520 -2.83 -14.59 -15.60
CA ALA A 520 -1.93 -15.50 -14.90
C ALA A 520 -2.62 -16.80 -14.47
N LEU A 521 -3.89 -16.73 -14.07
CA LEU A 521 -4.70 -17.90 -13.74
C LEU A 521 -5.03 -18.71 -15.00
N GLY A 522 -5.34 -18.03 -16.10
CA GLY A 522 -5.56 -18.61 -17.42
C GLY A 522 -4.36 -19.44 -17.87
N ALA A 523 -3.16 -18.87 -17.83
CA ALA A 523 -1.94 -19.58 -18.17
C ALA A 523 -1.72 -20.83 -17.30
N LEU A 524 -2.02 -20.74 -15.99
CA LEU A 524 -1.90 -21.88 -15.06
C LEU A 524 -2.92 -22.98 -15.35
N VAL A 525 -4.18 -22.62 -15.63
CA VAL A 525 -5.26 -23.55 -15.96
C VAL A 525 -4.98 -24.22 -17.30
N GLU A 526 -4.59 -23.46 -18.32
CA GLU A 526 -4.22 -23.98 -19.63
C GLU A 526 -3.08 -25.01 -19.54
N ALA A 527 -2.06 -24.73 -18.73
CA ALA A 527 -0.90 -25.60 -18.60
C ALA A 527 -1.20 -26.95 -17.91
N HIS A 528 -2.15 -26.99 -16.97
CA HIS A 528 -2.30 -28.14 -16.07
C HIS A 528 -3.69 -28.80 -16.04
N LEU A 529 -4.75 -28.07 -16.39
CA LEU A 529 -6.14 -28.52 -16.20
C LEU A 529 -6.97 -28.52 -17.48
N ALA A 530 -6.74 -27.56 -18.39
CA ALA A 530 -7.57 -27.38 -19.58
C ALA A 530 -7.62 -28.64 -20.45
N GLY A 531 -8.83 -29.07 -20.80
CA GLY A 531 -9.05 -30.30 -21.59
C GLY A 531 -8.73 -31.61 -20.86
N ARG A 532 -8.45 -31.59 -19.54
CA ARG A 532 -8.10 -32.77 -18.72
C ARG A 532 -9.14 -32.99 -17.61
N PRO A 533 -10.27 -33.68 -17.88
CA PRO A 533 -11.34 -33.82 -16.90
C PRO A 533 -10.93 -34.57 -15.63
N GLU A 534 -9.98 -35.50 -15.72
CA GLU A 534 -9.41 -36.21 -14.57
C GLU A 534 -8.64 -35.26 -13.66
N ALA A 535 -7.85 -34.34 -14.21
CA ALA A 535 -7.10 -33.34 -13.44
C ALA A 535 -8.06 -32.42 -12.67
N TRP A 536 -9.16 -31.99 -13.31
CA TRP A 536 -10.20 -31.21 -12.65
C TRP A 536 -10.85 -31.95 -11.46
N ALA A 537 -11.12 -33.25 -11.62
CA ALA A 537 -11.69 -34.07 -10.55
C ALA A 537 -10.72 -34.18 -9.36
N VAL A 538 -9.43 -34.40 -9.62
CA VAL A 538 -8.39 -34.45 -8.59
C VAL A 538 -8.28 -33.11 -7.88
N ALA A 539 -8.25 -31.99 -8.62
CA ALA A 539 -8.19 -30.66 -8.03
C ALA A 539 -9.39 -30.40 -7.11
N ALA A 540 -10.60 -30.75 -7.54
CA ALA A 540 -11.82 -30.61 -6.74
C ALA A 540 -11.80 -31.46 -5.46
N GLN A 541 -11.27 -32.68 -5.52
CA GLN A 541 -11.15 -33.58 -4.38
C GLN A 541 -10.11 -33.11 -3.36
N LEU A 542 -8.96 -32.59 -3.83
CA LEU A 542 -7.88 -32.14 -2.95
C LEU A 542 -8.19 -30.79 -2.30
N LEU A 543 -8.87 -29.88 -3.02
CA LEU A 543 -9.08 -28.49 -2.63
C LEU A 543 -9.57 -28.25 -1.18
N PRO A 544 -10.48 -29.04 -0.57
CA PRO A 544 -10.94 -28.81 0.80
C PRO A 544 -9.83 -28.89 1.86
N GLU A 545 -8.84 -29.76 1.64
CA GLU A 545 -7.76 -30.07 2.59
C GLU A 545 -6.38 -29.62 2.12
N PHE A 546 -6.24 -29.20 0.85
CA PHE A 546 -4.98 -28.81 0.26
C PHE A 546 -4.37 -27.60 0.96
N THR A 547 -3.19 -27.79 1.55
CA THR A 547 -2.48 -26.75 2.31
C THR A 547 -1.54 -25.90 1.45
N GLY A 548 -1.29 -26.30 0.21
CA GLY A 548 -0.42 -25.58 -0.73
C GLY A 548 -1.11 -24.43 -1.44
N SER A 549 -0.46 -23.88 -2.46
CA SER A 549 -0.92 -22.75 -3.28
C SER A 549 -1.82 -23.17 -4.45
N ILE A 550 -2.39 -22.20 -5.16
CA ILE A 550 -3.22 -22.49 -6.35
C ILE A 550 -2.37 -23.14 -7.44
N ALA A 551 -1.14 -22.65 -7.64
CA ALA A 551 -0.18 -23.21 -8.59
C ALA A 551 0.20 -24.65 -8.23
N GLU A 552 0.49 -24.92 -6.96
CA GLU A 552 0.82 -26.28 -6.48
C GLU A 552 -0.37 -27.24 -6.64
N LEU A 553 -1.60 -26.78 -6.36
CA LEU A 553 -2.81 -27.59 -6.55
C LEU A 553 -3.00 -27.97 -8.02
N ALA A 554 -2.90 -27.00 -8.93
CA ALA A 554 -3.07 -27.22 -10.36
C ALA A 554 -1.99 -28.17 -10.91
N ALA A 555 -0.73 -27.93 -10.58
CA ALA A 555 0.38 -28.77 -11.02
C ALA A 555 0.26 -30.21 -10.51
N LEU A 556 -0.04 -30.40 -9.21
CA LEU A 556 -0.23 -31.74 -8.63
C LEU A 556 -1.41 -32.47 -9.27
N ALA A 557 -2.54 -31.78 -9.48
CA ALA A 557 -3.71 -32.37 -10.11
C ALA A 557 -3.44 -32.78 -11.56
N GLY A 558 -2.70 -31.97 -12.32
CA GLY A 558 -2.24 -32.30 -13.67
C GLY A 558 -1.33 -33.53 -13.70
N GLN A 559 -0.38 -33.64 -12.75
CA GLN A 559 0.55 -34.78 -12.66
C GLN A 559 -0.13 -36.10 -12.27
N VAL A 560 -1.15 -36.06 -11.40
CA VAL A 560 -1.88 -37.27 -10.97
C VAL A 560 -2.81 -37.81 -12.05
N ALA A 561 -3.20 -36.96 -13.01
CA ALA A 561 -4.09 -37.31 -14.10
C ALA A 561 -3.38 -37.81 -15.38
N GLU A 562 -2.05 -37.67 -15.44
CA GLU A 562 -1.17 -38.28 -16.45
C GLU A 562 -0.88 -39.74 -16.10
#